data_AF-E7CGH7-F1
#
_entry.id   AF-E7CGH7-F1
#
_cell.length_a   1.000
_cell.length_b   1.000
_cell.length_c   1.000
_cell.angle_alpha   90.00
_cell.angle_beta   90.00
_cell.angle_gamma   90.00
#
_symmetry.space_group_name_H-M   'P 1'
#
loop_
_entity.id
_entity.type
_entity.pdbx_description
1 polymer ?
#
loop_
_entity_poly.entity_id
_entity_poly.type
_entity_poly.pdbx_seq_one_letter_code
_entity_poly.pdbx_strand_id
1 'polypeptide(L)'
;MLYVEKAGAEKILENLLIFRRDPEGDQLWIGFSELVTDINIAVRLPEIRDQLYEDISDCIDTARKKILDIKDDNYLLRHDIDEILDGSQPFDAHLDRFTFVLFVGYDSNLLTEPETPGFEDDLDKETAVLFEKFAADLIEDSPFANLCIHVFIYPAPSLERLTQLVDEKVREVV
;
A
#
# COMPACT_ATOMS: atom_id res chain seq x y z
N MET A 1 4.30 -3.42 -13.17
CA MET A 1 3.74 -2.06 -13.18
C MET A 1 2.45 -2.09 -14.00
N LEU A 2 1.30 -1.97 -13.35
CA LEU A 2 -0.02 -2.00 -14.01
C LEU A 2 -0.53 -0.56 -14.16
N TYR A 3 -0.85 -0.15 -15.38
CA TYR A 3 -1.41 1.18 -15.65
C TYR A 3 -2.92 1.11 -15.58
N VAL A 4 -3.55 1.92 -14.73
CA VAL A 4 -5.00 2.04 -14.58
C VAL A 4 -5.42 3.44 -15.07
N GLU A 5 -6.40 3.51 -15.95
CA GLU A 5 -6.91 4.80 -16.41
C GLU A 5 -7.92 5.32 -15.39
N LYS A 6 -7.63 6.47 -14.76
CA LYS A 6 -8.62 7.29 -14.04
C LYS A 6 -9.01 8.44 -14.95
N ALA A 7 -10.25 8.95 -14.83
CA ALA A 7 -10.72 10.08 -15.64
C ALA A 7 -9.80 11.31 -15.47
N GLY A 8 -8.85 11.48 -16.40
CA GLY A 8 -7.90 12.60 -16.45
C GLY A 8 -6.47 12.32 -15.95
N ALA A 9 -6.15 11.13 -15.42
CA ALA A 9 -4.78 10.77 -15.02
C ALA A 9 -4.53 9.24 -15.13
N GLU A 10 -3.37 8.84 -15.63
CA GLU A 10 -2.89 7.46 -15.51
C GLU A 10 -2.41 7.22 -14.09
N LYS A 11 -2.97 6.22 -13.40
CA LYS A 11 -2.50 5.78 -12.10
C LYS A 11 -1.80 4.45 -12.23
N ILE A 12 -0.62 4.36 -11.63
CA ILE A 12 0.20 3.16 -11.66
C ILE A 12 -0.06 2.38 -10.36
N LEU A 13 -0.50 1.14 -10.47
CA LEU A 13 -0.40 0.18 -9.37
C LEU A 13 1.00 -0.45 -9.45
N GLU A 14 1.86 -0.03 -8.53
CA GLU A 14 3.28 -0.33 -8.56
C GLU A 14 3.56 -1.79 -8.21
N ASN A 15 2.88 -2.32 -7.19
CA ASN A 15 3.19 -3.62 -6.59
C ASN A 15 1.93 -4.49 -6.51
N LEU A 16 1.80 -5.44 -7.42
CA LEU A 16 0.70 -6.39 -7.44
C LEU A 16 1.23 -7.82 -7.40
N LEU A 17 0.73 -8.60 -6.44
CA LEU A 17 1.18 -9.96 -6.18
C LEU A 17 -0.02 -10.89 -6.00
N ILE A 18 0.07 -12.09 -6.56
CA ILE A 18 -0.91 -13.16 -6.32
C ILE A 18 -0.31 -14.09 -5.28
N PHE A 19 -0.94 -14.18 -4.12
CA PHE A 19 -0.51 -15.05 -3.03
C PHE A 19 -1.38 -16.30 -2.97
N ARG A 20 -0.77 -17.48 -2.99
CA ARG A 20 -1.53 -18.74 -2.96
C ARG A 20 -1.91 -19.14 -1.54
N ARG A 21 -3.19 -19.43 -1.33
CA ARG A 21 -3.70 -20.02 -0.07
C ARG A 21 -4.56 -21.23 -0.39
N ASP A 22 -3.95 -22.40 -0.40
CA ASP A 22 -4.69 -23.66 -0.51
C ASP A 22 -5.07 -24.13 0.90
N PRO A 23 -6.35 -24.33 1.26
CA PRO A 23 -7.55 -24.36 0.40
C PRO A 23 -8.45 -23.10 0.43
N GLU A 24 -7.98 -22.01 1.03
CA GLU A 24 -8.76 -20.79 1.31
C GLU A 24 -8.97 -19.86 0.09
N GLY A 25 -8.38 -20.20 -1.04
CA GLY A 25 -8.40 -19.42 -2.27
C GLY A 25 -7.30 -18.35 -2.31
N ASP A 26 -6.77 -18.13 -3.51
CA ASP A 26 -5.66 -17.20 -3.73
C ASP A 26 -6.07 -15.76 -3.38
N GLN A 27 -5.11 -14.95 -2.94
CA GLN A 27 -5.31 -13.53 -2.65
C GLN A 27 -4.63 -12.64 -3.67
N LEU A 28 -5.22 -11.47 -3.88
CA LEU A 28 -4.59 -10.36 -4.58
C LEU A 28 -4.06 -9.35 -3.57
N TRP A 29 -2.75 -9.17 -3.58
CA TRP A 29 -2.06 -8.20 -2.73
C TRP A 29 -1.69 -6.99 -3.56
N ILE A 30 -2.08 -5.80 -3.09
CA ILE A 30 -1.86 -4.53 -3.78
C ILE A 30 -1.11 -3.58 -2.85
N GLY A 31 0.10 -3.22 -3.25
CA GLY A 31 1.01 -2.36 -2.50
C GLY A 31 0.95 -0.90 -2.93
N PHE A 32 0.97 -0.01 -1.94
CA PHE A 32 1.03 1.45 -2.04
C PHE A 32 2.22 1.92 -1.21
N SER A 33 2.95 2.91 -1.71
CA SER A 33 4.11 3.47 -1.02
C SER A 33 4.03 4.98 -1.02
N GLU A 34 4.22 5.59 0.15
CA GLU A 34 4.24 7.05 0.32
C GLU A 34 5.47 7.46 1.14
N LEU A 35 6.12 8.54 0.72
CA LEU A 35 7.28 9.12 1.41
C LEU A 35 6.93 10.55 1.85
N VAL A 36 7.04 10.83 3.15
CA VAL A 36 6.63 12.11 3.74
C VAL A 36 7.85 12.87 4.28
N THR A 37 8.32 13.85 3.49
CA THR A 37 9.55 14.62 3.76
C THR A 37 9.31 16.01 4.38
N ASP A 38 8.23 16.70 4.02
CA ASP A 38 8.11 18.16 4.28
C ASP A 38 7.01 18.57 5.27
N ILE A 39 6.06 17.67 5.58
CA ILE A 39 4.90 17.96 6.43
C ILE A 39 4.89 16.97 7.59
N ASN A 40 4.44 17.42 8.76
CA ASN A 40 4.23 16.54 9.91
C ASN A 40 3.41 15.31 9.48
N ILE A 41 4.01 14.12 9.59
CA ILE A 41 3.39 12.86 9.22
C ILE A 41 2.01 12.69 9.86
N ALA A 42 1.81 13.14 11.09
CA ALA A 42 0.53 13.03 11.77
C ALA A 42 -0.61 13.84 11.10
N VAL A 43 -0.27 14.84 10.27
CA VAL A 43 -1.21 15.62 9.46
C VAL A 43 -1.41 14.97 8.10
N ARG A 44 -0.35 14.41 7.49
CA ARG A 44 -0.43 13.78 6.17
C ARG A 44 -1.07 12.39 6.19
N LEU A 45 -0.96 11.67 7.29
CA LEU A 45 -1.40 10.28 7.39
C LEU A 45 -2.90 10.08 7.14
N PRO A 46 -3.82 10.94 7.65
CA PRO A 46 -5.23 10.90 7.25
C PRO A 46 -5.45 11.17 5.75
N GLU A 47 -4.70 12.08 5.14
CA GLU A 47 -4.83 12.38 3.71
C GLU A 47 -4.38 11.19 2.85
N ILE A 48 -3.29 10.50 3.25
CA ILE A 48 -2.82 9.27 2.63
C ILE A 48 -3.88 8.16 2.73
N ARG A 49 -4.51 8.01 3.90
CA ARG A 49 -5.61 7.07 4.09
C ARG A 49 -6.79 7.37 3.17
N ASP A 50 -7.25 8.62 3.16
CA ASP A 50 -8.39 9.01 2.33
C ASP A 50 -8.08 8.80 0.84
N GLN A 51 -6.84 9.08 0.42
CA GLN A 51 -6.40 8.79 -0.93
C GLN A 51 -6.39 7.29 -1.25
N LEU A 52 -5.91 6.45 -0.32
CA LEU A 52 -5.95 4.99 -0.46
C LEU A 52 -7.40 4.51 -0.64
N TYR A 53 -8.33 5.05 0.14
CA TYR A 53 -9.76 4.70 0.04
C TYR A 53 -10.38 5.08 -1.29
N GLU A 54 -10.08 6.29 -1.78
CA GLU A 54 -10.47 6.71 -3.13
C GLU A 54 -9.87 5.80 -4.20
N ASP A 55 -8.61 5.41 -4.06
CA ASP A 55 -7.94 4.54 -5.02
C ASP A 55 -8.55 3.15 -5.07
N ILE A 56 -8.88 2.58 -3.91
CA ILE A 56 -9.57 1.31 -3.82
C ILE A 56 -10.95 1.44 -4.47
N SER A 57 -11.72 2.47 -4.15
CA SER A 57 -13.06 2.64 -4.69
C SER A 57 -13.07 2.89 -6.21
N ASP A 58 -12.16 3.72 -6.73
CA ASP A 58 -12.20 4.17 -8.11
C ASP A 58 -11.46 3.24 -9.08
N CYS A 59 -10.37 2.61 -8.62
CA CYS A 59 -9.42 1.95 -9.51
C CYS A 59 -9.47 0.42 -9.44
N ILE A 60 -10.04 -0.17 -8.39
CA ILE A 60 -9.98 -1.63 -8.18
C ILE A 60 -10.65 -2.40 -9.32
N ASP A 61 -11.84 -1.99 -9.77
CA ASP A 61 -12.56 -2.70 -10.84
C ASP A 61 -11.84 -2.58 -12.19
N THR A 62 -11.27 -1.41 -12.47
CA THR A 62 -10.46 -1.22 -13.68
C THR A 62 -9.17 -2.02 -13.60
N ALA A 63 -8.54 -2.10 -12.43
CA ALA A 63 -7.36 -2.92 -12.20
C ALA A 63 -7.65 -4.41 -12.37
N ARG A 64 -8.72 -4.92 -11.74
CA ARG A 64 -9.18 -6.33 -11.83
C ARG A 64 -9.31 -6.77 -13.29
N LYS A 65 -9.98 -5.97 -14.11
CA LYS A 65 -10.15 -6.22 -15.54
C LYS A 65 -8.81 -6.26 -16.29
N LYS A 66 -7.93 -5.27 -16.06
CA LYS A 66 -6.62 -5.23 -16.72
C LYS A 66 -5.72 -6.39 -16.29
N ILE A 67 -5.77 -6.81 -15.03
CA ILE A 67 -5.02 -7.97 -14.54
C ILE A 67 -5.51 -9.24 -15.24
N LEU A 68 -6.82 -9.42 -15.36
CA LEU A 68 -7.40 -10.55 -16.08
C LEU A 68 -6.98 -10.56 -17.56
N ASP A 69 -6.99 -9.40 -18.22
CA ASP A 69 -6.59 -9.26 -19.64
C ASP A 69 -5.10 -9.56 -19.86
N ILE A 70 -4.23 -9.25 -18.90
CA ILE A 70 -2.77 -9.48 -18.97
C ILE A 70 -2.40 -10.88 -18.50
N LYS A 71 -3.19 -11.48 -17.61
CA LYS A 71 -2.97 -12.83 -17.09
C LYS A 71 -3.05 -13.82 -18.25
N ASP A 72 -1.90 -14.32 -18.68
CA ASP A 72 -1.82 -15.43 -19.62
C ASP A 72 -2.07 -16.73 -18.84
N ASP A 73 -3.16 -17.45 -19.15
CA ASP A 73 -3.50 -18.71 -18.50
C ASP A 73 -2.49 -19.85 -18.76
N ASN A 74 -1.47 -19.61 -19.60
CA ASN A 74 -0.40 -20.56 -19.88
C ASN A 74 0.69 -20.63 -18.79
N TYR A 75 0.53 -19.96 -17.65
CA TYR A 75 1.45 -20.16 -16.51
C TYR A 75 1.27 -21.56 -15.88
N LEU A 76 2.39 -22.14 -15.41
CA LEU A 76 2.50 -23.51 -14.86
C LEU A 76 1.61 -23.80 -13.64
N LEU A 77 1.00 -22.78 -13.03
CA LEU A 77 0.21 -22.87 -11.81
C LEU A 77 -1.19 -22.32 -12.06
N ARG A 78 -2.20 -23.17 -11.87
CA ARG A 78 -3.60 -22.73 -11.88
C ARG A 78 -3.86 -21.91 -10.62
N HIS A 79 -4.30 -20.68 -10.83
CA HIS A 79 -4.77 -19.79 -9.78
C HIS A 79 -6.28 -19.70 -9.87
N ASP A 80 -6.98 -19.70 -8.74
CA ASP A 80 -8.43 -19.48 -8.69
C ASP A 80 -8.78 -17.98 -8.55
N ILE A 81 -7.78 -17.13 -8.79
CA ILE A 81 -7.88 -15.67 -8.72
C ILE A 81 -8.85 -15.10 -9.76
N ASP A 82 -9.14 -15.84 -10.83
CA ASP A 82 -10.07 -15.40 -11.89
C ASP A 82 -11.47 -15.09 -11.36
N GLU A 83 -11.90 -15.82 -10.31
CA GLU A 83 -13.17 -15.55 -9.62
C GLU A 83 -13.23 -14.11 -9.09
N ILE A 84 -12.15 -13.64 -8.47
CA ILE A 84 -12.12 -12.30 -7.89
C ILE A 84 -11.70 -11.24 -8.90
N LEU A 85 -11.07 -11.61 -10.02
CA LEU A 85 -10.73 -10.69 -11.11
C LEU A 85 -11.90 -10.46 -12.09
N ASP A 86 -12.89 -11.35 -12.11
CA ASP A 86 -14.09 -11.18 -12.93
C ASP A 86 -14.91 -9.97 -12.47
N GLY A 87 -14.91 -8.91 -13.29
CA GLY A 87 -15.68 -7.68 -13.06
C GLY A 87 -17.19 -7.84 -13.19
N SER A 88 -17.72 -9.06 -13.42
CA SER A 88 -19.15 -9.33 -13.36
C SER A 88 -19.73 -9.21 -11.94
N GLN A 89 -18.89 -9.45 -10.92
CA GLN A 89 -19.21 -9.27 -9.51
C GLN A 89 -18.63 -7.95 -8.99
N PRO A 90 -19.33 -7.25 -8.08
CA PRO A 90 -18.76 -6.09 -7.42
C PRO A 90 -17.54 -6.50 -6.58
N PHE A 91 -16.60 -5.58 -6.42
CA PHE A 91 -15.35 -5.82 -5.67
C PHE A 91 -15.61 -6.31 -4.23
N ASP A 92 -16.68 -5.83 -3.60
CA ASP A 92 -17.04 -6.17 -2.23
C ASP A 92 -17.58 -7.60 -2.04
N ALA A 93 -17.78 -8.36 -3.14
CA ALA A 93 -18.20 -9.76 -3.07
C ALA A 93 -17.13 -10.71 -2.50
N HIS A 94 -15.85 -10.33 -2.57
CA HIS A 94 -14.71 -11.18 -2.19
C HIS A 94 -13.64 -10.42 -1.39
N LEU A 95 -14.06 -9.52 -0.49
CA LEU A 95 -13.15 -8.65 0.28
C LEU A 95 -12.05 -9.40 1.02
N ASP A 96 -12.33 -10.61 1.52
CA ASP A 96 -11.39 -11.47 2.25
C ASP A 96 -10.22 -11.99 1.39
N ARG A 97 -10.36 -11.88 0.06
CA ARG A 97 -9.35 -12.27 -0.92
C ARG A 97 -8.53 -11.09 -1.44
N PHE A 98 -8.83 -9.88 -1.00
CA PHE A 98 -8.02 -8.69 -1.26
C PHE A 98 -7.22 -8.28 -0.03
N THR A 99 -5.95 -7.91 -0.25
CA THR A 99 -5.10 -7.38 0.81
C THR A 99 -4.38 -6.15 0.30
N PHE A 100 -4.55 -5.05 1.02
CA PHE A 100 -3.92 -3.78 0.70
C PHE A 100 -2.73 -3.58 1.62
N VAL A 101 -1.58 -3.24 1.05
CA VAL A 101 -0.35 -3.02 1.81
C VAL A 101 0.05 -1.57 1.61
N LEU A 102 0.01 -0.78 2.67
CA LEU A 102 0.43 0.62 2.66
C LEU A 102 1.77 0.75 3.38
N PHE A 103 2.80 1.18 2.66
CA PHE A 103 4.08 1.56 3.23
C PHE A 103 4.18 3.08 3.32
N VAL A 104 4.45 3.61 4.50
CA VAL A 104 4.61 5.05 4.73
C VAL A 104 5.97 5.31 5.36
N GLY A 105 6.91 5.81 4.56
CA GLY A 105 8.16 6.34 5.06
C GLY A 105 7.97 7.77 5.55
N TYR A 106 8.55 8.13 6.70
CA TYR A 106 8.57 9.51 7.17
C TYR A 106 9.89 9.86 7.87
N ASP A 107 10.23 11.15 7.86
CA ASP A 107 11.36 11.67 8.64
C ASP A 107 10.98 11.76 10.13
N SER A 108 11.63 10.94 10.97
CA SER A 108 11.46 10.98 12.42
C SER A 108 12.58 11.78 13.06
N ASN A 109 12.21 12.74 13.91
CA ASN A 109 13.18 13.54 14.67
C ASN A 109 13.93 12.72 15.74
N LEU A 110 13.47 11.50 16.02
CA LEU A 110 14.10 10.58 16.96
C LEU A 110 15.30 9.84 16.34
N LEU A 111 15.32 9.69 15.01
CA LEU A 111 16.39 9.03 14.28
C LEU A 111 17.40 10.07 13.79
N THR A 112 18.64 9.97 14.26
CA THR A 112 19.72 10.90 13.90
C THR A 112 20.83 10.22 13.12
N GLU A 113 21.60 11.01 12.38
CA GLU A 113 22.88 10.58 11.79
C GLU A 113 24.03 11.43 12.35
N PRO A 114 24.99 10.86 13.11
CA PRO A 114 25.07 9.45 13.53
C PRO A 114 23.95 9.05 14.51
N GLU A 115 23.70 7.74 14.61
CA GLU A 115 22.66 7.17 15.46
C GLU A 115 22.89 7.54 16.93
N THR A 116 21.86 8.10 17.56
CA THR A 116 21.82 8.32 19.01
C THR A 116 21.05 7.16 19.64
N PRO A 117 21.60 6.38 20.58
CA PRO A 117 20.86 5.26 21.18
C PRO A 117 19.78 5.74 22.17
N GLY A 118 18.80 4.88 22.44
CA GLY A 118 17.79 5.10 23.49
C GLY A 118 16.49 5.78 23.01
N PHE A 119 16.24 5.81 21.71
CA PHE A 119 14.98 6.30 21.13
C PHE A 119 13.91 5.22 20.99
N GLU A 120 14.23 3.94 21.20
CA GLU A 120 13.38 2.80 20.82
C GLU A 120 11.99 2.87 21.47
N ASP A 121 11.92 3.13 22.77
CA ASP A 121 10.65 3.26 23.51
C ASP A 121 9.81 4.46 23.04
N ASP A 122 10.46 5.54 22.59
CA ASP A 122 9.77 6.74 22.12
C ASP A 122 9.33 6.61 20.66
N LEU A 123 10.07 5.83 19.86
CA LEU A 123 9.70 5.46 18.49
C LEU A 123 8.50 4.53 18.47
N ASP A 124 8.45 3.56 19.39
CA ASP A 124 7.29 2.68 19.58
C ASP A 124 6.04 3.49 19.95
N LYS A 125 6.17 4.50 20.82
CA LYS A 125 5.06 5.40 21.15
C LYS A 125 4.65 6.28 19.97
N GLU A 126 5.63 6.85 19.26
CA GLU A 126 5.38 7.69 18.08
C GLU A 126 4.58 6.91 17.03
N THR A 127 5.07 5.73 16.65
CA THR A 127 4.44 4.89 15.62
C THR A 127 3.07 4.37 16.06
N ALA A 128 2.87 4.01 17.32
CA ALA A 128 1.56 3.63 17.85
C ALA A 128 0.55 4.78 17.74
N VAL A 129 0.93 6.00 18.12
CA VAL A 129 0.07 7.19 18.01
C VAL A 129 -0.27 7.50 16.55
N LEU A 130 0.69 7.32 15.62
CA LEU A 130 0.43 7.49 14.20
C LEU A 130 -0.56 6.43 13.68
N PHE A 131 -0.39 5.17 14.06
CA PHE A 131 -1.32 4.11 13.68
C PHE A 131 -2.73 4.34 14.22
N GLU A 132 -2.87 4.74 15.48
CA GLU A 132 -4.17 5.10 16.08
C GLU A 132 -4.84 6.24 15.30
N LYS A 133 -4.07 7.24 14.86
CA LYS A 133 -4.60 8.34 14.02
C LYS A 133 -5.03 7.87 12.64
N PHE A 134 -4.28 6.96 12.03
CA PHE A 134 -4.65 6.35 10.75
C PHE A 134 -5.98 5.61 10.89
N ALA A 135 -6.14 4.79 11.94
CA ALA A 135 -7.32 3.98 12.17
C ALA A 135 -8.50 4.73 12.82
N ALA A 136 -8.37 6.04 13.10
CA ALA A 136 -9.35 6.79 13.90
C ALA A 136 -10.74 6.93 13.25
N ASP A 137 -10.85 6.71 11.94
CA ASP A 137 -12.10 6.77 11.17
C ASP A 137 -12.73 5.40 10.93
N LEU A 138 -12.09 4.31 11.37
CA LEU A 138 -12.64 2.96 11.34
C LEU A 138 -13.70 2.79 12.44
N ILE A 139 -14.80 3.53 12.29
CA ILE A 139 -16.00 3.40 13.11
C ILE A 139 -16.93 2.31 12.55
N GLU A 140 -17.87 1.88 13.39
CA GLU A 140 -18.97 0.99 12.97
C GLU A 140 -19.67 1.58 11.73
N ASP A 141 -19.91 0.76 10.70
CA ASP A 141 -20.44 1.13 9.37
C ASP A 141 -19.50 1.84 8.38
N SER A 142 -18.19 1.96 8.65
CA SER A 142 -17.25 2.42 7.61
C SER A 142 -17.21 1.43 6.44
N PRO A 143 -17.36 1.88 5.17
CA PRO A 143 -17.32 0.99 4.01
C PRO A 143 -15.96 0.28 3.85
N PHE A 144 -14.92 0.81 4.49
CA PHE A 144 -13.56 0.26 4.48
C PHE A 144 -13.24 -0.59 5.70
N ALA A 145 -14.15 -0.69 6.70
CA ALA A 145 -13.92 -1.45 7.93
C ALA A 145 -13.73 -2.95 7.70
N ASN A 146 -14.28 -3.47 6.60
CA ASN A 146 -14.17 -4.89 6.24
C ASN A 146 -12.97 -5.20 5.36
N LEU A 147 -12.13 -4.20 5.02
CA LEU A 147 -10.93 -4.41 4.22
C LEU A 147 -9.75 -4.86 5.07
N CYS A 148 -8.96 -5.78 4.52
CA CYS A 148 -7.65 -6.11 5.07
C CYS A 148 -6.60 -5.11 4.57
N ILE A 149 -6.18 -4.19 5.45
CA ILE A 149 -5.15 -3.19 5.17
C ILE A 149 -3.99 -3.38 6.15
N HIS A 150 -2.83 -3.78 5.62
CA HIS A 150 -1.58 -3.78 6.35
C HIS A 150 -0.90 -2.42 6.22
N VAL A 151 -0.64 -1.75 7.34
CA VAL A 151 0.02 -0.45 7.37
C VAL A 151 1.41 -0.60 7.98
N PHE A 152 2.42 -0.22 7.22
CA PHE A 152 3.82 -0.19 7.63
C PHE A 152 4.26 1.26 7.75
N ILE A 153 4.39 1.76 8.99
CA ILE A 153 4.85 3.11 9.28
C ILE A 153 6.34 3.03 9.58
N TYR A 154 7.16 3.53 8.66
CA TYR A 154 8.61 3.38 8.69
C TYR A 154 9.29 4.72 8.97
N PRO A 155 9.81 4.94 10.19
CA PRO A 155 10.62 6.11 10.50
C PRO A 155 11.99 6.01 9.84
N ALA A 156 12.44 7.12 9.28
CA ALA A 156 13.77 7.26 8.70
C ALA A 156 14.49 8.49 9.28
N PRO A 157 15.83 8.50 9.30
CA PRO A 157 16.61 9.68 9.72
C PRO A 157 16.57 10.81 8.68
N SER A 158 16.61 10.45 7.38
CA SER A 158 16.43 11.37 6.27
C SER A 158 16.04 10.60 5.00
N LEU A 159 14.78 10.69 4.62
CA LEU A 159 14.24 10.16 3.38
C LEU A 159 14.88 10.83 2.16
N GLU A 160 15.13 12.14 2.23
CA GLU A 160 15.84 12.87 1.17
C GLU A 160 17.20 12.22 0.91
N ARG A 161 17.99 11.99 1.98
CA ARG A 161 19.30 11.38 1.86
C ARG A 161 19.24 9.94 1.37
N LEU A 162 18.29 9.14 1.89
CA LEU A 162 18.07 7.77 1.44
C LEU A 162 17.77 7.71 -0.06
N THR A 163 16.90 8.59 -0.56
CA THR A 163 16.53 8.65 -1.97
C THR A 163 17.73 9.06 -2.84
N GLN A 164 18.52 10.06 -2.41
CA GLN A 164 19.75 10.45 -3.10
C GLN A 164 20.76 9.31 -3.20
N LEU A 165 20.95 8.54 -2.12
CA LEU A 165 21.88 7.40 -2.10
C LEU A 165 21.44 6.28 -3.05
N VAL A 166 20.13 6.02 -3.14
CA VAL A 166 19.59 5.05 -4.11
C VAL A 166 19.84 5.56 -5.54
N ASP A 167 19.55 6.82 -5.82
CA ASP A 167 19.78 7.43 -7.14
C ASP A 167 21.25 7.38 -7.56
N GLU A 168 22.16 7.72 -6.65
CA GLU A 168 23.61 7.62 -6.87
C GLU A 168 24.00 6.19 -7.22
N LYS A 169 23.55 5.20 -6.44
CA LYS A 169 23.84 3.79 -6.71
C LYS A 169 23.25 3.28 -8.01
N VAL A 170 22.03 3.67 -8.36
CA VAL A 170 21.42 3.26 -9.63
C VAL A 170 22.23 3.82 -10.80
N ARG A 171 22.72 5.06 -10.70
CA ARG A 171 23.57 5.68 -11.73
C ARG A 171 24.96 5.05 -11.85
N GLU A 172 25.50 4.45 -10.79
CA GLU A 172 26.79 3.73 -10.84
C GLU A 172 26.69 2.38 -11.55
N VAL A 173 25.49 1.79 -11.64
CA VAL A 173 25.25 0.45 -12.20
C VAL A 173 24.82 0.51 -13.67
N VAL A 174 24.40 1.68 -14.18
CA VAL A 174 23.99 1.95 -15.58
C VAL A 174 25.14 2.57 -16.37
#